data_AF-A0A538FQK8-F1
#
_entry.id   AF-A0A538FQK8-F1
#
_cell.length_a   1.000
_cell.length_b   1.000
_cell.length_c   1.000
_cell.angle_alpha   90.00
_cell.angle_beta   90.00
_cell.angle_gamma   90.00
#
_symmetry.space_group_name_H-M   'P 1'
#
loop_
_entity.id
_entity.type
_entity.pdbx_description
1 polymer ?
#
loop_
_entity_poly.entity_id
_entity_poly.type
_entity_poly.pdbx_seq_one_letter_code
_entity_poly.pdbx_strand_id
1 'polypeptide(L)' 'MKFGLLGRLEVVDGGRDAAPRRRKQRALLALLLLRAGEMVTVDEAVFAERNLVLDWSETRPSSP' A
#
# COMPACT_ATOMS: atom_id res chain seq x y z
N MET A 1 6.34 14.97 -7.38
CA MET A 1 5.99 13.76 -6.61
C MET A 1 6.93 12.58 -6.91
N LYS A 2 7.36 11.86 -5.87
CA LYS A 2 8.18 10.63 -5.94
C LYS A 2 7.63 9.58 -4.97
N PHE A 3 7.75 8.30 -5.33
CA PHE A 3 7.23 7.17 -4.54
C PHE A 3 8.33 6.15 -4.26
N GLY A 4 8.36 5.61 -3.04
CA GLY A 4 9.22 4.51 -2.63
C GLY A 4 8.37 3.32 -2.16
N LEU A 5 8.63 2.13 -2.71
CA LEU A 5 7.80 0.95 -2.49
C LEU A 5 8.54 -0.26 -1.90
N LEU A 6 9.87 -0.27 -1.94
CA LEU A 6 10.71 -1.40 -1.49
C LEU A 6 10.92 -1.39 0.02
N GLY A 7 9.82 -1.29 0.77
CA GLY A 7 9.81 -1.11 2.22
C GLY A 7 8.50 -0.47 2.68
N ARG A 8 8.56 0.37 3.71
CA ARG A 8 7.39 1.19 4.07
C ARG A 8 7.09 2.14 2.90
N LEU A 9 5.83 2.21 2.47
CA LEU A 9 5.40 3.19 1.46
C LEU A 9 5.83 4.62 1.86
N GLU A 10 6.66 5.22 1.01
CA GLU A 10 7.15 6.59 1.12
C GLU A 10 6.62 7.44 -0.03
N VAL A 11 6.22 8.66 0.27
CA VAL A 11 5.74 9.62 -0.74
C VAL A 11 6.33 10.98 -0.43
N VAL A 12 7.02 11.56 -1.41
CA VAL A 12 7.59 12.90 -1.29
C VAL A 12 7.01 13.79 -2.39
N ASP A 13 6.48 14.93 -1.99
CA ASP A 13 6.04 15.96 -2.92
C ASP A 13 6.59 17.34 -2.54
N GLY A 14 7.30 17.97 -3.47
CA GLY A 14 7.99 19.24 -3.21
C GLY A 14 8.94 19.20 -2.00
N GLY A 15 9.51 18.04 -1.66
CA GLY A 15 10.38 17.86 -0.49
C GLY A 15 9.64 17.65 0.84
N ARG A 16 8.30 17.57 0.82
CA ARG A 16 7.48 17.27 2.00
C ARG A 16 7.04 15.82 2.01
N ASP A 17 6.97 15.24 3.20
CA ASP A 17 6.31 13.94 3.40
C ASP A 17 4.82 14.09 3.07
N ALA A 18 4.39 13.33 2.08
CA ALA A 18 3.02 13.28 1.59
C ALA A 18 2.43 11.87 1.75
N ALA A 19 3.07 10.98 2.52
CA ALA A 19 2.56 9.65 2.73
C ALA A 19 1.24 9.70 3.52
N PRO A 20 0.16 9.04 3.06
CA PRO A 20 -1.10 9.02 3.80
C PRO A 20 -0.91 8.47 5.22
N ARG A 21 -1.51 9.09 6.23
CA ARG A 21 -1.35 8.63 7.62
C ARG A 21 -2.09 7.33 7.91
N ARG A 22 -3.24 7.09 7.26
CA ARG A 22 -4.10 5.93 7.55
C ARG A 22 -3.63 4.70 6.78
N ARG A 23 -3.60 3.55 7.48
CA ARG A 23 -3.16 2.26 6.92
C ARG A 23 -3.90 1.90 5.62
N LYS A 24 -5.24 2.04 5.60
CA LYS A 24 -6.05 1.73 4.41
C LYS A 24 -5.71 2.60 3.21
N GLN A 25 -5.51 3.90 3.43
CA GLN A 25 -5.13 4.84 2.37
C GLN A 25 -3.73 4.53 1.83
N ARG A 26 -2.79 4.13 2.69
CA ARG A 26 -1.47 3.66 2.26
C ARG A 26 -1.54 2.39 1.44
N ALA A 27 -2.33 1.41 1.87
CA ALA A 27 -2.51 0.15 1.13
C ALA A 27 -3.13 0.41 -0.25
N LEU A 28 -4.16 1.26 -0.33
CA LEU A 28 -4.76 1.66 -1.59
C LEU A 28 -3.76 2.34 -2.52
N LEU A 29 -2.98 3.30 -2.01
CA LEU A 29 -1.96 3.96 -2.82
C LEU A 29 -0.88 2.98 -3.30
N ALA A 30 -0.43 2.07 -2.45
CA ALA A 30 0.54 1.04 -2.85
C ALA A 30 -0.01 0.14 -3.97
N LEU A 31 -1.28 -0.28 -3.88
CA LEU A 31 -1.94 -1.04 -4.94
C LEU A 31 -1.96 -0.27 -6.26
N LEU A 32 -2.35 1.01 -6.23
CA LEU A 32 -2.43 1.84 -7.44
C LEU A 32 -1.04 2.09 -8.05
N LEU A 33 0.01 2.19 -7.22
CA LEU A 33 1.38 2.33 -7.69
C LEU A 33 1.93 1.05 -8.33
N LEU A 34 1.54 -0.12 -7.82
CA LEU A 34 1.88 -1.42 -8.43
C LEU A 34 1.21 -1.61 -9.80
N ARG A 35 0.05 -0.99 -10.01
CA ARG A 35 -0.75 -1.03 -11.24
C ARG A 35 -0.77 0.32 -11.95
N ALA A 36 0.35 1.04 -11.93
CA ALA A 36 0.42 2.38 -12.48
C ALA A 36 0.04 2.40 -13.97
N GLY A 37 -0.95 3.21 -14.33
CA GLY A 37 -1.45 3.33 -15.70
C GLY A 37 -2.57 2.34 -16.06
N GLU A 38 -2.93 1.44 -15.15
CA GLU A 38 -4.07 0.53 -15.32
C GLU A 38 -5.34 1.09 -14.65
N MET A 39 -6.50 0.71 -15.17
CA MET A 39 -7.77 0.94 -14.49
C MET A 39 -7.93 -0.09 -13.37
N VAL A 40 -8.18 0.40 -12.15
CA VAL A 40 -8.51 -0.44 -10.99
C VAL A 40 -9.91 -0.07 -10.52
N THR A 41 -10.79 -1.05 -10.48
CA THR A 41 -12.16 -0.88 -9.98
C THR A 41 -12.18 -0.79 -8.46
N VAL A 42 -13.26 -0.24 -7.92
CA VAL A 42 -13.44 -0.14 -6.46
C VAL A 42 -13.48 -1.52 -5.81
N ASP A 43 -14.12 -2.50 -6.44
CA ASP A 43 -14.19 -3.86 -5.92
C ASP A 43 -12.81 -4.50 -5.84
N GLU A 44 -12.00 -4.41 -6.90
CA GLU A 44 -10.62 -4.89 -6.91
C GLU A 44 -9.79 -4.26 -5.79
N ALA A 45 -9.95 -2.96 -5.56
CA ALA A 45 -9.26 -2.23 -4.50
C ALA A 45 -9.67 -2.71 -3.09
N VAL A 46 -10.95 -2.98 -2.87
CA VAL A 46 -11.47 -3.50 -1.59
C VAL A 46 -11.01 -4.93 -1.34
N PHE A 47 -10.98 -5.79 -2.38
CA PHE A 47 -10.48 -7.16 -2.26
C PHE A 47 -8.98 -7.21 -1.95
N ALA A 48 -8.17 -6.37 -2.62
CA ALA A 48 -6.74 -6.30 -2.39
C ALA A 48 -6.39 -5.83 -0.97
N GLU A 49 -7.11 -4.85 -0.41
CA GLU A 49 -6.88 -4.40 0.98
C GLU A 49 -7.11 -5.53 1.98
N ARG A 50 -8.15 -6.34 1.77
CA ARG A 50 -8.52 -7.42 2.67
C ARG A 50 -7.48 -8.53 2.70
N ASN A 51 -6.92 -8.89 1.55
CA ASN A 51 -5.88 -9.92 1.44
C ASN A 51 -4.52 -9.44 1.97
N LEU A 52 -4.15 -8.17 1.76
CA LEU A 52 -2.93 -7.60 2.35
C LEU A 52 -2.97 -7.54 3.88
N VAL A 53 -4.16 -7.52 4.50
CA VAL A 53 -4.33 -7.56 5.95
C VAL A 53 -4.31 -9.00 6.50
N LEU A 54 -4.88 -9.96 5.76
CA LEU A 54 -4.88 -11.38 6.14
C LEU A 54 -3.49 -12.03 5.97
N ASP A 55 -2.81 -11.75 4.86
CA ASP A 55 -1.44 -12.23 4.57
C ASP A 55 -0.42 -11.73 5.62
N TRP A 56 -0.59 -10.50 6.12
CA TRP A 56 0.23 -9.95 7.21
C TRP A 56 -0.04 -10.56 8.60
N SER A 57 -1.10 -11.36 8.75
CA SER A 57 -1.38 -12.08 10.00
C SER A 57 -0.83 -13.51 10.01
N GLU A 58 -0.66 -14.13 8.84
CA GLU A 58 -0.05 -15.45 8.67
C GLU A 58 1.48 -15.40 8.60
N THR A 59 2.06 -14.28 8.16
CA THR A 59 3.52 -14.12 7.99
C THR A 59 4.27 -13.67 9.26
N ARG A 60 3.69 -13.80 10.46
CA ARG A 60 4.52 -13.73 11.67
C ARG A 60 5.38 -15.00 11.73
N PRO A 61 6.72 -14.93 11.61
CA PRO A 61 7.53 -16.06 12.03
C PRO A 61 7.22 -16.29 13.51
N SER A 62 6.71 -17.48 13.83
CA SER A 62 6.67 -17.99 15.19
C SER A 62 8.09 -17.90 15.74
N SER A 63 8.34 -16.91 16.59
CA SER A 63 9.59 -16.86 17.35
C SER A 63 9.59 -18.00 18.37
N PRO A 64 10.74 -18.66 18.56
CA PRO A 64 10.88 -19.81 19.46
C PRO A 64 10.67 -19.45 20.93
#